data_AF-A0A2V7YND6-F1
#
_entry.id   AF-A0A2V7YND6-F1
#
_cell.length_a   1.000
_cell.length_b   1.000
_cell.length_c   1.000
_cell.angle_alpha   90.00
_cell.angle_beta   90.00
_cell.angle_gamma   90.00
#
_symmetry.space_group_name_H-M   'P 1'
#
loop_
_entity.id
_entity.type
_entity.pdbx_description
1 polymer ?
#
loop_
_entity_poly.entity_id
_entity_poly.type
_entity_poly.pdbx_seq_one_letter_code
_entity_poly.pdbx_strand_id
1 'polypeptide(L)'
;MFVLESNRQYELLAAEYLAKLADPKLSPIDRERLQREFELKAQSIAKNEYSINLDRRAGRRFIPEPLARKIILDILNDWADFAVNQQHVIAYQVSVLSPEVLNPSAMEQNDLIAAIEVLRSKANRVINNVLKIERLPGAMLARTPQDRLSLEEVRIRLDEIMRFRLEPLLAAGLHSSGLTSDRAATLRFLESQLAYDQRQLESAQRVADSVRDSIAMYAQPSATETTSSAGAVKMPEQAKAGEAVMPQLSDSFLDRLVAMSGRATDAKYRQALVDDFRKATADTIPLKQAVAYDTSVLEELRKSSAGSALNPATVRSEIDQTRTEVGGLIDKMNELFQIVSRNMTPSAQLFTLTGPPTTRTLRSLSAQRIALYGILVLLIALPAVVVLCLLHNRVREEEAAEEYQQQERKLASAQTLP
;
A
#
# COMPACT_ATOMS: atom_id res chain seq x y z
N MET A 1 0.99 17.13 21.54
CA MET A 1 1.15 15.72 21.12
C MET A 1 2.00 15.72 19.87
N PHE A 2 2.92 14.79 19.73
CA PHE A 2 3.75 14.67 18.53
C PHE A 2 4.05 13.20 18.23
N VAL A 3 4.20 12.87 16.96
CA VAL A 3 4.51 11.54 16.46
C VAL A 3 5.98 11.52 16.04
N LEU A 4 6.73 10.53 16.50
CA LEU A 4 8.11 10.29 16.07
C LEU A 4 8.20 8.90 15.48
N GLU A 5 8.94 8.75 14.37
CA GLU A 5 9.43 7.45 13.95
C GLU A 5 10.35 6.94 15.06
N SER A 6 9.96 5.85 15.74
CA SER A 6 10.76 5.28 16.80
C SER A 6 10.93 3.80 16.50
N ASN A 7 12.06 3.48 15.88
CA ASN A 7 12.41 2.10 15.65
C ASN A 7 13.52 1.72 16.63
N ARG A 8 13.15 0.99 17.69
CA ARG A 8 14.10 0.61 18.75
C ARG A 8 15.21 -0.28 18.23
N GLN A 9 14.92 -1.15 17.26
CA GLN A 9 15.91 -2.02 16.64
C GLN A 9 16.90 -1.22 15.79
N TYR A 10 16.41 -0.20 15.09
CA TYR A 10 17.24 0.73 14.34
C TYR A 10 18.10 1.59 15.26
N GLU A 11 17.55 2.10 16.37
CA GLU A 11 18.31 2.87 17.36
C GLU A 11 19.44 2.04 17.99
N LEU A 12 19.18 0.77 18.32
CA LEU A 12 20.20 -0.15 18.81
C LEU A 12 21.26 -0.45 17.75
N LEU A 13 20.83 -0.71 16.50
CA LEU A 13 21.74 -0.92 15.37
C LEU A 13 22.64 0.30 15.12
N ALA A 14 22.07 1.50 15.17
CA ALA A 14 22.80 2.75 15.01
C ALA A 14 23.78 3.00 16.16
N ALA A 15 23.38 2.71 17.41
CA ALA A 15 24.28 2.79 18.56
C ALA A 15 25.44 1.79 18.47
N GLU A 16 25.18 0.56 18.05
CA GLU A 16 26.23 -0.45 17.81
C GLU A 16 27.16 -0.05 16.67
N TYR A 17 26.61 0.52 15.59
CA TYR A 17 27.40 1.02 14.45
C TYR A 17 28.32 2.16 14.87
N LEU A 18 27.81 3.15 15.61
CA LEU A 18 28.60 4.26 16.14
C LEU A 18 29.67 3.79 17.15
N ALA A 19 29.34 2.81 18.00
CA ALA A 19 30.29 2.21 18.93
C ALA A 19 31.44 1.49 18.21
N LYS A 20 31.15 0.79 17.10
CA LYS A 20 32.16 0.10 16.28
C LYS A 20 33.00 1.07 15.45
N LEU A 21 32.42 2.17 14.98
CA LEU A 21 33.15 3.25 14.30
C LEU A 21 34.11 4.02 15.21
N ALA A 22 33.84 4.04 16.52
CA ALA A 22 34.68 4.71 17.51
C ALA A 22 36.00 3.97 17.80
N ASP A 23 36.19 2.74 17.29
CA ASP A 23 37.45 2.01 17.45
C ASP A 23 38.55 2.60 16.52
N PRO A 24 39.64 3.17 17.07
CA PRO A 24 40.71 3.79 16.28
C PRO A 24 41.53 2.78 15.45
N LYS A 25 41.35 1.46 15.63
CA LYS A 25 42.07 0.41 14.91
C LYS A 25 41.36 -0.05 13.62
N LEU A 26 40.21 0.50 13.25
CA LEU A 26 39.49 0.09 12.05
C LEU A 26 40.21 0.51 10.75
N SER A 27 40.47 -0.46 9.87
CA SER A 27 40.99 -0.18 8.52
C SER A 27 39.90 0.43 7.61
N PRO A 28 40.27 1.12 6.51
CA PRO A 28 39.30 1.64 5.54
C PRO A 28 38.37 0.56 4.95
N ILE A 29 38.89 -0.65 4.74
CA ILE A 29 38.12 -1.79 4.20
C ILE A 29 37.09 -2.29 5.24
N ASP A 30 37.47 -2.30 6.52
CA ASP A 30 36.56 -2.71 7.61
C ASP A 30 35.44 -1.69 7.81
N ARG A 31 35.70 -0.40 7.58
CA ARG A 31 34.67 0.65 7.62
C ARG A 31 33.63 0.46 6.52
N GLU A 32 34.08 0.16 5.31
CA GLU A 32 33.19 -0.06 4.18
C GLU A 32 32.34 -1.33 4.35
N ARG A 33 32.95 -2.40 4.88
CA ARG A 33 32.23 -3.63 5.24
C ARG A 33 31.19 -3.37 6.33
N LEU A 34 31.56 -2.64 7.37
CA LEU A 34 30.67 -2.29 8.48
C LEU A 34 29.50 -1.42 8.00
N GLN A 35 29.75 -0.51 7.05
CA GLN A 35 28.71 0.29 6.42
C GLN A 35 27.75 -0.56 5.59
N ARG A 36 28.25 -1.47 4.74
CA ARG A 36 27.39 -2.40 3.99
C ARG A 36 26.57 -3.30 4.90
N GLU A 37 27.16 -3.81 5.99
CA GLU A 37 26.44 -4.60 6.99
C GLU A 37 25.34 -3.78 7.70
N PHE A 38 25.61 -2.50 8.01
CA PHE A 38 24.61 -1.58 8.56
C PHE A 38 23.48 -1.33 7.58
N GLU A 39 23.78 -1.05 6.30
CA GLU A 39 22.77 -0.78 5.26
C GLU A 39 21.87 -1.99 5.01
N LEU A 40 22.43 -3.20 4.91
CA LEU A 40 21.67 -4.43 4.74
C LEU A 40 20.76 -4.70 5.96
N LYS A 41 21.26 -4.50 7.18
CA LYS A 41 20.46 -4.67 8.40
C LYS A 41 19.39 -3.58 8.52
N ALA A 42 19.72 -2.33 8.21
CA ALA A 42 18.78 -1.22 8.23
C ALA A 42 17.64 -1.39 7.21
N GLN A 43 17.91 -1.98 6.03
CA GLN A 43 16.87 -2.32 5.05
C GLN A 43 15.97 -3.47 5.51
N SER A 44 16.50 -4.41 6.31
CA SER A 44 15.75 -5.53 6.87
C SER A 44 14.87 -5.16 8.08
N ILE A 45 15.15 -4.04 8.73
CA ILE A 45 14.39 -3.54 9.87
C ILE A 45 13.17 -2.75 9.36
N ALA A 46 11.98 -3.12 9.81
CA ALA A 46 10.73 -2.52 9.37
C ALA A 46 10.64 -1.03 9.79
N LYS A 47 10.68 -0.09 8.84
CA LYS A 47 10.59 1.37 9.06
C LYS A 47 9.20 1.88 9.52
N ASN A 48 8.36 1.00 10.04
CA ASN A 48 6.93 1.28 10.28
C ASN A 48 6.58 1.38 11.78
N GLU A 49 7.57 1.58 12.66
CA GLU A 49 7.35 1.77 14.09
C GLU A 49 7.29 3.27 14.44
N TYR A 50 6.17 3.70 15.03
CA TYR A 50 5.94 5.09 15.43
C TYR A 50 5.65 5.18 16.93
N SER A 51 6.17 6.21 17.59
CA SER A 51 5.80 6.58 18.96
C SER A 51 4.91 7.81 18.98
N ILE A 52 3.81 7.73 19.72
CA ILE A 52 2.93 8.85 20.01
C ILE A 52 3.26 9.36 21.39
N ASN A 53 3.69 10.62 21.47
CA ASN A 53 4.12 11.25 22.71
C ASN A 53 3.10 12.31 23.14
N LEU A 54 2.59 12.16 24.37
CA LEU A 54 1.72 13.13 25.02
C LEU A 54 2.46 13.77 26.19
N ASP A 55 2.57 15.10 26.15
CA ASP A 55 3.04 15.85 27.31
C ASP A 55 1.93 15.89 28.37
N ARG A 56 2.23 15.34 29.55
CA ARG A 56 1.31 15.27 30.69
C ARG A 56 1.21 16.57 31.48
N ARG A 57 2.12 17.54 31.23
CA ARG A 57 2.17 18.83 31.92
C ARG A 57 2.01 19.98 30.91
N ALA A 58 0.76 20.30 30.61
CA ALA A 58 0.42 21.56 29.94
C ALA A 58 0.17 22.66 30.99
N GLY A 59 1.22 23.38 31.38
CA GLY A 59 1.12 24.47 32.38
C GLY A 59 0.88 23.96 33.81
N ARG A 60 -0.16 24.46 34.50
CA ARG A 60 -0.51 24.07 35.90
C ARG A 60 -1.40 22.85 36.02
N ARG A 61 -1.89 22.28 34.91
CA ARG A 61 -2.80 21.13 34.92
C ARG A 61 -2.00 19.85 34.69
N PHE A 62 -2.18 18.87 35.58
CA PHE A 62 -1.55 17.56 35.49
C PHE A 62 -2.58 16.54 35.01
N ILE A 63 -2.24 15.82 33.94
CA ILE A 63 -3.09 14.76 33.41
C ILE A 63 -2.76 13.44 34.14
N PRO A 64 -3.73 12.79 34.81
CA PRO A 64 -3.55 11.47 35.40
C PRO A 64 -3.15 10.44 34.33
N GLU A 65 -2.25 9.53 34.70
CA GLU A 65 -1.75 8.49 33.79
C GLU A 65 -2.86 7.65 33.10
N PRO A 66 -3.91 7.17 33.81
CA PRO A 66 -4.96 6.39 33.14
C PRO A 66 -5.70 7.20 32.08
N LEU A 67 -5.88 8.50 32.30
CA LEU A 67 -6.55 9.39 31.35
C LEU A 67 -5.66 9.69 30.14
N ALA A 68 -4.35 9.93 30.36
CA ALA A 68 -3.38 10.10 29.28
C ALA A 68 -3.30 8.86 28.38
N ARG A 69 -3.30 7.66 28.98
CA ARG A 69 -3.30 6.38 28.25
C ARG A 69 -4.56 6.22 27.42
N LYS A 70 -5.72 6.49 28.01
CA LYS A 70 -7.01 6.43 27.30
C LYS A 70 -7.03 7.38 26.11
N ILE A 71 -6.61 8.64 26.30
CA ILE A 71 -6.59 9.65 25.23
C ILE A 71 -5.73 9.19 24.04
N ILE A 72 -4.55 8.63 24.28
CA ILE A 72 -3.67 8.14 23.19
C ILE A 72 -4.33 7.00 22.42
N LEU A 73 -4.97 6.06 23.13
CA LEU A 73 -5.67 4.94 22.51
C LEU A 73 -6.91 5.39 21.74
N ASP A 74 -7.73 6.28 22.31
CA ASP A 74 -8.92 6.81 21.67
C ASP A 74 -8.56 7.53 20.36
N ILE A 75 -7.51 8.35 20.35
CA ILE A 75 -7.03 9.04 19.13
C ILE A 75 -6.56 8.04 18.06
N LEU A 76 -5.87 6.97 18.45
CA LEU A 76 -5.44 5.92 17.52
C LEU A 76 -6.64 5.18 16.91
N ASN A 77 -7.66 4.90 17.73
CA ASN A 77 -8.89 4.27 17.26
C ASN A 77 -9.66 5.21 16.32
N ASP A 78 -9.83 6.49 16.68
CA ASP A 78 -10.50 7.49 15.84
C ASP A 78 -9.78 7.69 14.50
N TRP A 79 -8.43 7.71 14.51
CA TRP A 79 -7.65 7.77 13.27
C TRP A 79 -7.84 6.51 12.43
N ALA A 80 -7.83 5.33 13.05
CA ALA A 80 -8.04 4.09 12.33
C ALA A 80 -9.44 4.03 11.71
N ASP A 81 -10.47 4.44 12.45
CA ASP A 81 -11.84 4.54 11.97
C ASP A 81 -11.98 5.55 10.83
N PHE A 82 -11.30 6.71 10.92
CA PHE A 82 -11.25 7.70 9.85
C PHE A 82 -10.57 7.14 8.59
N ALA A 83 -9.42 6.49 8.74
CA ALA A 83 -8.66 5.93 7.62
C ALA A 83 -9.41 4.78 6.91
N VAL A 84 -10.11 3.94 7.68
CA VAL A 84 -10.94 2.86 7.13
C VAL A 84 -12.19 3.40 6.44
N ASN A 85 -12.95 4.26 7.12
CA ASN A 85 -14.28 4.64 6.66
C ASN A 85 -14.28 5.79 5.65
N GLN A 86 -13.37 6.76 5.78
CA GLN A 86 -13.35 7.96 4.93
C GLN A 86 -12.27 7.91 3.85
N GLN A 87 -11.10 7.36 4.17
CA GLN A 87 -9.99 7.27 3.20
C GLN A 87 -9.94 5.93 2.46
N HIS A 88 -10.79 4.97 2.83
CA HIS A 88 -10.89 3.66 2.18
C HIS A 88 -9.53 2.94 2.04
N VAL A 89 -8.60 3.15 2.98
CA VAL A 89 -7.20 2.67 2.89
C VAL A 89 -7.11 1.14 2.79
N ILE A 90 -8.16 0.43 3.24
CA ILE A 90 -8.24 -1.03 3.24
C ILE A 90 -9.28 -1.56 2.24
N ALA A 91 -9.97 -0.68 1.50
CA ALA A 91 -10.91 -1.12 0.49
C ALA A 91 -10.13 -1.71 -0.71
N TYR A 92 -10.49 -2.92 -1.13
CA TYR A 92 -9.93 -3.50 -2.36
C TYR A 92 -10.27 -2.59 -3.54
N GLN A 93 -9.27 -2.29 -4.38
CA GLN A 93 -9.41 -1.50 -5.61
C GLN A 93 -10.09 -2.31 -6.72
N VAL A 94 -11.25 -2.90 -6.44
CA VAL A 94 -12.09 -3.56 -7.44
C VAL A 94 -13.21 -2.60 -7.80
N SER A 95 -13.24 -2.16 -9.06
CA SER A 95 -14.38 -1.39 -9.57
C SER A 95 -15.63 -2.28 -9.56
N VAL A 96 -16.66 -1.85 -8.84
CA VAL A 96 -17.93 -2.57 -8.76
C VAL A 96 -18.98 -1.85 -9.61
N LEU A 97 -19.72 -2.61 -10.41
CA LEU A 97 -20.75 -2.05 -11.29
C LEU A 97 -22.02 -1.69 -10.50
N SER A 98 -22.69 -0.60 -10.90
CA SER A 98 -24.01 -0.23 -10.39
C SER A 98 -25.11 -0.62 -11.38
N PRO A 99 -26.37 -0.77 -10.93
CA PRO A 99 -27.51 -1.07 -11.81
C PRO A 99 -27.70 -0.05 -12.94
N GLU A 100 -27.19 1.17 -12.78
CA GLU A 100 -27.20 2.24 -13.79
C GLU A 100 -26.56 1.81 -15.12
N VAL A 101 -25.66 0.82 -15.10
CA VAL A 101 -25.07 0.24 -16.32
C VAL A 101 -26.13 -0.38 -17.24
N LEU A 102 -27.31 -0.71 -16.71
CA LEU A 102 -28.41 -1.35 -17.43
C LEU A 102 -29.36 -0.37 -18.13
N ASN A 103 -29.22 0.93 -17.90
CA ASN A 103 -30.11 1.94 -18.48
C ASN A 103 -30.19 1.82 -20.02
N PRO A 104 -31.41 1.80 -20.60
CA PRO A 104 -31.58 1.60 -22.03
C PRO A 104 -31.20 2.86 -22.81
N SER A 105 -30.35 2.69 -23.82
CA SER A 105 -30.07 3.72 -24.81
C SER A 105 -31.25 3.94 -25.76
N ALA A 106 -31.27 5.08 -26.48
CA ALA A 106 -32.31 5.41 -27.45
C ALA A 106 -32.47 4.34 -28.55
N MET A 107 -31.38 3.65 -28.90
CA MET A 107 -31.40 2.56 -29.88
C MET A 107 -32.06 1.30 -29.32
N GLU A 108 -31.75 0.92 -28.06
CA GLU A 108 -32.41 -0.20 -27.37
C GLU A 108 -33.93 0.02 -27.22
N GLN A 109 -34.37 1.28 -27.13
CA GLN A 109 -35.80 1.58 -27.05
C GLN A 109 -36.51 1.37 -28.38
N ASN A 110 -35.82 1.56 -29.51
CA ASN A 110 -36.40 1.51 -30.86
C ASN A 110 -36.22 0.16 -31.56
N ASP A 111 -35.22 -0.62 -31.17
CA ASP A 111 -34.89 -1.91 -31.78
C ASP A 111 -34.76 -2.99 -30.70
N LEU A 112 -35.66 -3.95 -30.74
CA LEU A 112 -35.71 -5.02 -29.74
C LEU A 112 -34.53 -5.99 -29.88
N ILE A 113 -34.03 -6.22 -31.11
CA ILE A 113 -32.84 -7.07 -31.33
C ILE A 113 -31.62 -6.39 -30.73
N ALA A 114 -31.46 -5.08 -30.97
CA ALA A 114 -30.41 -4.31 -30.32
C ALA A 114 -30.55 -4.30 -28.80
N ALA A 115 -31.77 -4.21 -28.27
CA ALA A 115 -32.03 -4.26 -26.83
C ALA A 115 -31.57 -5.58 -26.18
N ILE A 116 -31.84 -6.71 -26.83
CA ILE A 116 -31.44 -8.03 -26.34
C ILE A 116 -29.92 -8.17 -26.36
N GLU A 117 -29.28 -7.79 -27.46
CA GLU A 117 -27.83 -7.93 -27.61
C GLU A 117 -27.08 -7.01 -26.63
N VAL A 118 -27.52 -5.77 -26.46
CA VAL A 118 -26.92 -4.86 -25.49
C VAL A 118 -27.12 -5.38 -24.06
N LEU A 119 -28.30 -5.91 -23.72
CA LEU A 119 -28.55 -6.48 -22.40
C LEU A 119 -27.68 -7.71 -22.14
N ARG A 120 -27.50 -8.59 -23.13
CA ARG A 120 -26.58 -9.73 -23.08
C ARG A 120 -25.13 -9.27 -22.85
N SER A 121 -24.66 -8.28 -23.62
CA SER A 121 -23.31 -7.71 -23.44
C SER A 121 -23.13 -7.10 -22.04
N LYS A 122 -24.14 -6.37 -21.54
CA LYS A 122 -24.14 -5.81 -20.17
C LYS A 122 -24.13 -6.92 -19.10
N ALA A 123 -24.93 -7.98 -19.25
CA ALA A 123 -24.93 -9.13 -18.33
C ALA A 123 -23.56 -9.83 -18.29
N ASN A 124 -22.92 -10.04 -19.44
CA ASN A 124 -21.54 -10.55 -19.52
C ASN A 124 -20.53 -9.68 -18.76
N ARG A 125 -20.66 -8.34 -18.81
CA ARG A 125 -19.80 -7.42 -18.04
C ARG A 125 -20.02 -7.61 -16.53
N VAL A 126 -21.26 -7.84 -16.10
CA VAL A 126 -21.58 -8.13 -14.69
C VAL A 126 -20.97 -9.47 -14.26
N ILE A 127 -21.10 -10.53 -15.06
CA ILE A 127 -20.46 -11.83 -14.78
C ILE A 127 -18.94 -11.67 -14.60
N ASN A 128 -18.30 -10.94 -15.51
CA ASN A 128 -16.86 -10.65 -15.40
C ASN A 128 -16.52 -9.82 -14.16
N ASN A 129 -17.43 -8.95 -13.70
CA ASN A 129 -17.24 -8.20 -12.45
C ASN A 129 -17.38 -9.11 -11.22
N VAL A 130 -18.36 -10.01 -11.20
CA VAL A 130 -18.52 -11.03 -10.16
C VAL A 130 -17.26 -11.88 -10.05
N LEU A 131 -16.72 -12.37 -11.17
CA LEU A 131 -15.48 -13.16 -11.20
C LEU A 131 -14.27 -12.39 -10.63
N LYS A 132 -14.21 -11.06 -10.80
CA LYS A 132 -13.16 -10.24 -10.17
C LYS A 132 -13.31 -10.16 -8.66
N ILE A 133 -14.55 -10.06 -8.17
CA ILE A 133 -14.85 -10.03 -6.73
C ILE A 133 -14.60 -11.40 -6.09
N GLU A 134 -14.93 -12.49 -6.80
CA GLU A 134 -14.74 -13.87 -6.34
C GLU A 134 -13.26 -14.24 -6.12
N ARG A 135 -12.34 -13.55 -6.81
CA ARG A 135 -10.88 -13.68 -6.60
C ARG A 135 -10.39 -13.03 -5.31
N LEU A 136 -11.21 -12.23 -4.62
CA LEU A 136 -10.85 -11.65 -3.34
C LEU A 136 -10.80 -12.75 -2.26
N PRO A 137 -9.85 -12.69 -1.32
CA PRO A 137 -9.77 -13.67 -0.26
C PRO A 137 -11.10 -13.72 0.52
N GLY A 138 -11.57 -14.95 0.79
CA GLY A 138 -12.84 -15.28 1.44
C GLY A 138 -14.11 -14.66 0.85
N ALA A 139 -14.07 -14.18 -0.40
CA ALA A 139 -15.26 -13.80 -1.14
C ALA A 139 -16.28 -14.94 -1.25
N MET A 140 -15.78 -16.17 -1.36
CA MET A 140 -16.60 -17.39 -1.42
C MET A 140 -17.39 -17.68 -0.13
N LEU A 141 -17.03 -17.09 1.00
CA LEU A 141 -17.73 -17.26 2.28
C LEU A 141 -18.80 -16.19 2.51
N ALA A 142 -18.78 -15.10 1.75
CA ALA A 142 -19.77 -14.04 1.90
C ALA A 142 -21.15 -14.51 1.44
N ARG A 143 -22.16 -14.13 2.22
CA ARG A 143 -23.56 -14.43 1.96
C ARG A 143 -24.40 -13.19 2.26
N THR A 144 -25.40 -12.90 1.44
CA THR A 144 -26.33 -11.80 1.70
C THR A 144 -27.15 -12.11 2.97
N PRO A 145 -27.42 -11.13 3.85
CA PRO A 145 -28.11 -11.34 5.12
C PRO A 145 -29.54 -11.84 4.98
N GLN A 146 -30.28 -11.39 3.96
CA GLN A 146 -31.68 -11.76 3.76
C GLN A 146 -31.82 -13.12 3.08
N ASP A 147 -31.23 -13.26 1.89
CA ASP A 147 -31.49 -14.42 1.02
C ASP A 147 -30.43 -15.52 1.14
N ARG A 148 -29.38 -15.28 1.93
CA ARG A 148 -28.18 -16.13 2.02
C ARG A 148 -27.56 -16.47 0.66
N LEU A 149 -27.70 -15.59 -0.33
CA LEU A 149 -27.11 -15.74 -1.65
C LEU A 149 -25.60 -15.49 -1.61
N SER A 150 -24.87 -16.25 -2.41
CA SER A 150 -23.43 -16.19 -2.64
C SER A 150 -23.10 -15.56 -3.99
N LEU A 151 -21.83 -15.14 -4.17
CA LEU A 151 -21.34 -14.64 -5.46
C LEU A 151 -21.45 -15.71 -6.57
N GLU A 152 -21.27 -16.98 -6.22
CA GLU A 152 -21.42 -18.09 -7.15
C GLU A 152 -22.88 -18.26 -7.61
N GLU A 153 -23.84 -18.17 -6.70
CA GLU A 153 -25.27 -18.21 -7.06
C GLU A 153 -25.68 -17.00 -7.90
N VAL A 154 -25.13 -15.81 -7.63
CA VAL A 154 -25.35 -14.64 -8.49
C VAL A 154 -24.81 -14.90 -9.89
N ARG A 155 -23.60 -15.46 -10.02
CA ARG A 155 -23.00 -15.83 -11.31
C ARG A 155 -23.87 -16.84 -12.06
N ILE A 156 -24.27 -17.92 -11.39
CA ILE A 156 -25.12 -18.97 -11.98
C ILE A 156 -26.43 -18.38 -12.50
N ARG A 157 -27.10 -17.51 -11.72
CA ARG A 157 -28.34 -16.85 -12.16
C ARG A 157 -28.13 -15.96 -13.38
N LEU A 158 -27.02 -15.22 -13.45
CA LEU A 158 -26.69 -14.42 -14.63
C LEU A 158 -26.44 -15.30 -15.87
N ASP A 159 -25.72 -16.41 -15.71
CA ASP A 159 -25.49 -17.40 -16.79
C ASP A 159 -26.82 -18.03 -17.25
N GLU A 160 -27.72 -18.38 -16.31
CA GLU A 160 -29.04 -18.92 -16.62
C GLU A 160 -29.92 -17.91 -17.37
N ILE A 161 -29.92 -16.64 -16.95
CA ILE A 161 -30.62 -15.56 -17.65
C ILE A 161 -30.10 -15.45 -19.09
N MET A 162 -28.78 -15.47 -19.28
CA MET A 162 -28.21 -15.42 -20.61
C MET A 162 -28.63 -16.61 -21.47
N ARG A 163 -28.41 -17.83 -20.98
CA ARG A 163 -28.58 -19.07 -21.74
C ARG A 163 -30.04 -19.45 -21.99
N PHE A 164 -30.92 -19.20 -21.04
CA PHE A 164 -32.30 -19.69 -21.07
C PHE A 164 -33.34 -18.61 -21.34
N ARG A 165 -32.96 -17.33 -21.31
CA ARG A 165 -33.88 -16.22 -21.63
C ARG A 165 -33.38 -15.38 -22.79
N LEU A 166 -32.20 -14.76 -22.66
CA LEU A 166 -31.70 -13.84 -23.69
C LEU A 166 -31.36 -14.55 -25.00
N GLU A 167 -30.65 -15.68 -24.96
CA GLU A 167 -30.27 -16.42 -26.17
C GLU A 167 -31.48 -16.98 -26.94
N PRO A 168 -32.46 -17.67 -26.30
CA PRO A 168 -33.66 -18.11 -27.00
C PRO A 168 -34.50 -16.96 -27.54
N LEU A 169 -34.59 -15.85 -26.79
CA LEU A 169 -35.36 -14.68 -27.20
C LEU A 169 -34.70 -13.96 -28.39
N LEU A 170 -33.36 -13.89 -28.44
CA LEU A 170 -32.64 -13.42 -29.62
C LEU A 170 -32.90 -14.34 -30.82
N ALA A 171 -32.72 -15.66 -30.67
CA ALA A 171 -32.93 -16.62 -31.76
C ALA A 171 -34.36 -16.55 -32.31
N ALA A 172 -35.36 -16.52 -31.43
CA ALA A 172 -36.76 -16.32 -31.81
C ALA A 172 -36.94 -14.97 -32.54
N GLY A 173 -36.28 -13.92 -32.06
CA GLY A 173 -36.36 -12.60 -32.65
C GLY A 173 -35.73 -12.50 -34.04
N LEU A 174 -34.60 -13.16 -34.27
CA LEU A 174 -33.90 -13.21 -35.56
C LEU A 174 -34.75 -13.86 -36.66
N HIS A 175 -35.57 -14.86 -36.32
CA HIS A 175 -36.47 -15.54 -37.27
C HIS A 175 -37.84 -14.86 -37.44
N SER A 176 -38.23 -14.00 -36.51
CA SER A 176 -39.54 -13.34 -36.56
C SER A 176 -39.54 -12.08 -37.43
N SER A 177 -40.65 -11.85 -38.13
CA SER A 177 -40.90 -10.57 -38.80
C SER A 177 -41.57 -9.58 -37.84
N GLY A 178 -41.12 -8.32 -37.83
CA GLY A 178 -41.77 -7.22 -37.08
C GLY A 178 -41.14 -6.79 -35.75
N LEU A 179 -40.03 -7.40 -35.31
CA LEU A 179 -39.30 -6.94 -34.11
C LEU A 179 -38.20 -5.90 -34.40
N THR A 180 -37.79 -5.76 -35.66
CA THR A 180 -36.83 -4.75 -36.10
C THR A 180 -37.57 -3.60 -36.80
N SER A 181 -37.43 -2.38 -36.28
CA SER A 181 -38.00 -1.18 -36.89
C SER A 181 -37.31 -0.86 -38.23
N ASP A 182 -35.99 -1.05 -38.31
CA ASP A 182 -35.17 -0.90 -39.52
C ASP A 182 -34.08 -1.97 -39.53
N ARG A 183 -34.29 -3.03 -40.33
CA ARG A 183 -33.34 -4.15 -40.47
C ARG A 183 -31.95 -3.69 -40.93
N ALA A 184 -31.86 -2.64 -41.76
CA ALA A 184 -30.57 -2.14 -42.22
C ALA A 184 -29.83 -1.43 -41.07
N ALA A 185 -30.53 -0.71 -40.20
CA ALA A 185 -29.94 -0.14 -39.00
C ALA A 185 -29.47 -1.23 -38.01
N THR A 186 -30.28 -2.26 -37.77
CA THR A 186 -29.90 -3.40 -36.92
C THR A 186 -28.63 -4.10 -37.42
N LEU A 187 -28.55 -4.35 -38.74
CA LEU A 187 -27.35 -4.94 -39.36
C LEU A 187 -26.11 -4.08 -39.15
N ARG A 188 -26.19 -2.77 -39.40
CA ARG A 188 -25.06 -1.85 -39.17
C ARG A 188 -24.64 -1.80 -37.70
N PHE A 189 -25.61 -1.85 -36.79
CA PHE A 189 -25.33 -1.91 -35.36
C PHE A 189 -24.51 -3.16 -35.01
N LEU A 190 -24.99 -4.34 -35.40
CA LEU A 190 -24.30 -5.60 -35.13
C LEU A 190 -22.93 -5.68 -35.82
N GLU A 191 -22.79 -5.15 -37.04
CA GLU A 191 -21.49 -5.04 -37.71
C GLU A 191 -20.53 -4.12 -36.95
N SER A 192 -21.02 -3.01 -36.41
CA SER A 192 -20.20 -2.10 -35.61
C SER A 192 -19.76 -2.73 -34.27
N GLN A 193 -20.62 -3.54 -33.66
CA GLN A 193 -20.34 -4.28 -32.44
C GLN A 193 -19.30 -5.37 -32.70
N LEU A 194 -19.48 -6.18 -33.75
CA LEU A 194 -18.49 -7.17 -34.18
C LEU A 194 -17.12 -6.53 -34.43
N ALA A 195 -17.08 -5.40 -35.14
CA ALA A 195 -15.83 -4.69 -35.42
C ALA A 195 -15.19 -4.11 -34.15
N TYR A 196 -15.98 -3.74 -33.14
CA TYR A 196 -15.46 -3.35 -31.83
C TYR A 196 -14.83 -4.55 -31.11
N ASP A 197 -15.53 -5.68 -31.03
CA ASP A 197 -15.04 -6.87 -30.33
C ASP A 197 -13.84 -7.52 -31.02
N GLN A 198 -13.77 -7.48 -32.36
CA GLN A 198 -12.58 -7.86 -33.13
C GLN A 198 -11.36 -7.01 -32.78
N ARG A 199 -11.52 -5.67 -32.67
CA ARG A 199 -10.41 -4.79 -32.27
C ARG A 199 -9.93 -5.07 -30.84
N GLN A 200 -10.85 -5.35 -29.93
CA GLN A 200 -10.50 -5.75 -28.56
C GLN A 200 -9.75 -7.08 -28.56
N LEU A 201 -10.22 -8.06 -29.33
CA LEU A 201 -9.55 -9.35 -29.48
C LEU A 201 -8.14 -9.19 -30.04
N GLU A 202 -7.95 -8.42 -31.11
CA GLU A 202 -6.64 -8.15 -31.69
C GLU A 202 -5.72 -7.47 -30.68
N SER A 203 -6.22 -6.50 -29.90
CA SER A 203 -5.43 -5.85 -28.86
C SER A 203 -4.98 -6.83 -27.79
N ALA A 204 -5.87 -7.70 -27.31
CA ALA A 204 -5.54 -8.72 -26.31
C ALA A 204 -4.56 -9.76 -26.84
N GLN A 205 -4.69 -10.14 -28.12
CA GLN A 205 -3.75 -11.04 -28.80
C GLN A 205 -2.35 -10.43 -28.90
N ARG A 206 -2.23 -9.15 -29.28
CA ARG A 206 -0.94 -8.45 -29.32
C ARG A 206 -0.24 -8.42 -27.96
N VAL A 207 -1.01 -8.29 -26.87
CA VAL A 207 -0.46 -8.39 -25.52
C VAL A 207 0.08 -9.80 -25.26
N ALA A 208 -0.69 -10.85 -25.55
CA ALA A 208 -0.23 -12.23 -25.39
C ALA A 208 1.01 -12.54 -26.24
N ASP A 209 1.06 -12.06 -27.48
CA ASP A 209 2.20 -12.22 -28.38
C ASP A 209 3.44 -11.47 -27.87
N SER A 210 3.28 -10.25 -27.33
CA SER A 210 4.41 -9.51 -26.74
C SER A 210 5.02 -10.22 -25.52
N VAL A 211 4.20 -10.90 -24.70
CA VAL A 211 4.70 -11.71 -23.58
C VAL A 211 5.38 -12.98 -24.09
N ARG A 212 4.84 -13.59 -25.16
CA ARG A 212 5.49 -14.74 -25.81
C ARG A 212 6.85 -14.37 -26.40
N ASP A 213 6.94 -13.22 -27.05
CA ASP A 213 8.18 -12.70 -27.63
C ASP A 213 9.21 -12.39 -26.54
N SER A 214 8.80 -11.82 -25.41
CA SER A 214 9.71 -11.59 -24.28
C SER A 214 10.22 -12.91 -23.66
N ILE A 215 9.37 -13.94 -23.56
CA ILE A 215 9.80 -15.30 -23.18
C ILE A 215 10.81 -15.85 -24.19
N ALA A 216 10.57 -15.68 -25.48
CA ALA A 216 11.46 -16.17 -26.53
C ALA A 216 12.84 -15.47 -26.52
N MET A 217 12.85 -14.14 -26.35
CA MET A 217 14.08 -13.35 -26.19
C MET A 217 14.86 -13.77 -24.94
N TYR A 218 14.16 -14.06 -23.84
CA TYR A 218 14.80 -14.50 -22.60
C TYR A 218 15.28 -15.96 -22.63
N ALA A 219 14.64 -16.81 -23.44
CA ALA A 219 15.02 -18.20 -23.62
C ALA A 219 16.19 -18.41 -24.59
N GLN A 220 16.56 -17.39 -25.38
CA GLN A 220 17.77 -17.45 -26.19
C GLN A 220 19.00 -17.42 -25.28
N PRO A 221 19.81 -18.50 -25.24
CA PRO A 221 21.09 -18.43 -24.54
C PRO A 221 21.94 -17.38 -25.23
N SER A 222 22.51 -16.44 -24.47
CA SER A 222 23.54 -15.53 -24.96
C SER A 222 24.66 -16.37 -25.58
N ALA A 223 24.64 -16.51 -26.90
CA ALA A 223 25.73 -17.09 -27.67
C ALA A 223 26.87 -16.06 -27.69
N THR A 224 27.51 -15.87 -26.55
CA THR A 224 28.71 -15.02 -26.41
C THR A 224 29.54 -15.53 -25.24
N GLU A 225 29.94 -16.80 -25.30
CA GLU A 225 31.07 -17.34 -24.53
C GLU A 225 31.66 -18.54 -25.30
N THR A 226 32.13 -18.29 -26.51
CA THR A 226 32.99 -19.20 -27.27
C THR A 226 34.09 -18.39 -27.92
N THR A 227 35.07 -17.97 -27.12
CA THR A 227 36.48 -17.81 -27.54
C THR A 227 37.35 -17.53 -26.32
N SER A 228 37.88 -18.59 -25.73
CA SER A 228 39.18 -18.52 -25.05
C SER A 228 39.90 -19.81 -25.34
N SER A 229 40.90 -19.64 -26.19
CA SER A 229 41.77 -20.61 -26.80
C SER A 229 42.43 -21.57 -25.82
N ALA A 230 42.53 -22.82 -26.28
CA ALA A 230 43.49 -23.83 -25.88
C ALA A 230 44.84 -23.25 -25.41
N GLY A 231 45.20 -23.58 -24.18
CA GLY A 231 46.55 -23.42 -23.63
C GLY A 231 46.90 -24.69 -22.86
N ALA A 232 47.61 -25.60 -23.52
CA ALA A 232 48.12 -26.82 -22.95
C ALA A 232 49.04 -26.54 -21.77
N VAL A 233 48.82 -27.19 -20.62
CA VAL A 233 49.85 -27.38 -19.60
C VAL A 233 49.87 -28.84 -19.17
N LYS A 234 51.04 -29.44 -19.38
CA LYS A 234 51.44 -30.80 -19.05
C LYS A 234 51.33 -31.08 -17.56
N MET A 235 50.95 -32.31 -17.20
CA MET A 235 51.34 -32.92 -15.93
C MET A 235 52.86 -32.95 -15.79
N PRO A 236 53.36 -32.90 -14.55
CA PRO A 236 54.01 -34.09 -14.04
C PRO A 236 53.52 -34.53 -12.66
N GLU A 237 54.05 -35.68 -12.30
CA GLU A 237 53.65 -36.69 -11.34
C GLU A 237 54.05 -36.38 -9.87
N GLN A 238 53.42 -37.14 -8.97
CA GLN A 238 53.88 -37.63 -7.66
C GLN A 238 53.51 -36.90 -6.36
N ALA A 239 53.11 -37.76 -5.41
CA ALA A 239 52.42 -37.50 -4.16
C ALA A 239 53.33 -37.10 -2.99
N LYS A 240 52.78 -36.34 -2.03
CA LYS A 240 53.07 -36.49 -0.59
C LYS A 240 51.96 -35.90 0.27
N ALA A 241 51.71 -36.59 1.38
CA ALA A 241 50.67 -36.38 2.35
C ALA A 241 50.96 -35.22 3.32
N GLY A 242 49.88 -34.61 3.82
CA GLY A 242 49.82 -34.02 5.16
C GLY A 242 50.09 -32.53 5.25
N GLU A 243 49.11 -31.70 4.86
CA GLU A 243 49.01 -30.34 5.37
C GLU A 243 47.53 -29.96 5.52
N ALA A 244 47.18 -29.45 6.70
CA ALA A 244 45.82 -29.16 7.11
C ALA A 244 45.21 -28.06 6.23
N VAL A 245 44.41 -28.49 5.24
CA VAL A 245 43.53 -27.61 4.46
C VAL A 245 42.41 -27.12 5.40
N MET A 246 42.62 -25.97 6.04
CA MET A 246 41.48 -25.13 6.43
C MET A 246 40.63 -24.90 5.17
N PRO A 247 39.29 -25.06 5.22
CA PRO A 247 38.47 -24.72 4.07
C PRO A 247 38.53 -23.20 3.94
N GLN A 248 39.42 -22.72 3.06
CA GLN A 248 39.30 -21.37 2.53
C GLN A 248 37.94 -21.31 1.83
N LEU A 249 37.03 -20.54 2.42
CA LEU A 249 35.83 -20.01 1.76
C LEU A 249 36.32 -19.17 0.56
N SER A 250 36.74 -19.84 -0.50
CA SER A 250 37.26 -19.23 -1.72
C SER A 250 36.09 -18.68 -2.54
N ASP A 251 36.38 -17.65 -3.35
CA ASP A 251 35.45 -16.96 -4.25
C ASP A 251 34.49 -17.88 -5.02
N SER A 252 34.84 -19.14 -5.24
CA SER A 252 33.95 -20.17 -5.81
C SER A 252 32.66 -20.44 -5.02
N PHE A 253 32.65 -20.29 -3.68
CA PHE A 253 31.43 -20.40 -2.88
C PHE A 253 30.59 -19.13 -3.00
N LEU A 254 31.22 -17.96 -3.06
CA LEU A 254 30.52 -16.70 -3.30
C LEU A 254 29.94 -16.65 -4.71
N ASP A 255 30.68 -17.07 -5.73
CA ASP A 255 30.20 -17.23 -7.11
C ASP A 255 29.08 -18.27 -7.18
N ARG A 256 29.16 -19.36 -6.42
CA ARG A 256 28.08 -20.36 -6.37
C ARG A 256 26.85 -19.85 -5.63
N LEU A 257 27.02 -19.01 -4.60
CA LEU A 257 25.91 -18.40 -3.86
C LEU A 257 25.27 -17.25 -4.67
N VAL A 258 26.07 -16.46 -5.39
CA VAL A 258 25.61 -15.47 -6.37
C VAL A 258 24.92 -16.15 -7.55
N ALA A 259 25.47 -17.25 -8.08
CA ALA A 259 24.84 -18.05 -9.13
C ALA A 259 23.57 -18.78 -8.65
N MET A 260 23.52 -19.26 -7.40
CA MET A 260 22.30 -19.83 -6.82
C MET A 260 21.24 -18.77 -6.55
N SER A 261 21.63 -17.58 -6.09
CA SER A 261 20.75 -16.42 -5.94
C SER A 261 20.22 -15.94 -7.30
N GLY A 262 21.08 -15.91 -8.31
CA GLY A 262 20.73 -15.63 -9.71
C GLY A 262 19.78 -16.65 -10.30
N ARG A 263 19.97 -17.95 -10.04
CA ARG A 263 19.04 -19.02 -10.46
C ARG A 263 17.68 -18.94 -9.77
N ALA A 264 17.65 -18.59 -8.49
CA ALA A 264 16.39 -18.44 -7.75
C ALA A 264 15.58 -17.23 -8.22
N THR A 265 16.25 -16.13 -8.58
CA THR A 265 15.62 -14.93 -9.15
C THR A 265 15.19 -15.16 -10.61
N ASP A 266 16.01 -15.84 -11.42
CA ASP A 266 15.67 -16.28 -12.79
C ASP A 266 14.44 -17.23 -12.79
N ALA A 267 14.42 -18.25 -11.94
CA ALA A 267 13.29 -19.16 -11.84
C ALA A 267 11.97 -18.44 -11.49
N LYS A 268 12.01 -17.47 -10.56
CA LYS A 268 10.85 -16.63 -10.22
C LYS A 268 10.42 -15.75 -11.39
N TYR A 269 11.38 -15.17 -12.12
CA TYR A 269 11.11 -14.34 -13.28
C TYR A 269 10.46 -15.14 -14.42
N ARG A 270 10.98 -16.34 -14.72
CA ARG A 270 10.38 -17.25 -15.71
C ARG A 270 8.97 -17.67 -15.32
N GLN A 271 8.75 -17.99 -14.04
CA GLN A 271 7.43 -18.31 -13.53
C GLN A 271 6.46 -17.13 -13.71
N ALA A 272 6.92 -15.91 -13.39
CA ALA A 272 6.12 -14.70 -13.59
C ALA A 272 5.76 -14.47 -15.07
N LEU A 273 6.72 -14.62 -15.99
CA LEU A 273 6.44 -14.49 -17.43
C LEU A 273 5.45 -15.55 -17.94
N VAL A 274 5.58 -16.80 -17.50
CA VAL A 274 4.63 -17.87 -17.84
C VAL A 274 3.25 -17.58 -17.27
N ASP A 275 3.18 -17.09 -16.03
CA ASP A 275 1.92 -16.69 -15.40
C ASP A 275 1.27 -15.53 -16.15
N ASP A 276 2.04 -14.55 -16.59
CA ASP A 276 1.53 -13.41 -17.35
C ASP A 276 1.09 -13.80 -18.76
N PHE A 277 1.82 -14.71 -19.43
CA PHE A 277 1.39 -15.28 -20.70
C PHE A 277 0.07 -16.06 -20.55
N ARG A 278 -0.05 -16.86 -19.50
CA ARG A 278 -1.28 -17.61 -19.19
C ARG A 278 -2.46 -16.67 -18.94
N LYS A 279 -2.27 -15.59 -18.17
CA LYS A 279 -3.30 -14.57 -17.95
C LYS A 279 -3.69 -13.87 -19.25
N ALA A 280 -2.71 -13.38 -20.02
CA ALA A 280 -2.96 -12.71 -21.29
C ALA A 280 -3.70 -13.60 -22.29
N THR A 281 -3.35 -14.89 -22.35
CA THR A 281 -4.05 -15.86 -23.20
C THR A 281 -5.47 -16.12 -22.72
N ALA A 282 -5.67 -16.27 -21.40
CA ALA A 282 -6.99 -16.46 -20.80
C ALA A 282 -7.93 -15.29 -21.10
N ASP A 283 -7.42 -14.05 -21.11
CA ASP A 283 -8.19 -12.84 -21.43
C ASP A 283 -8.65 -12.81 -22.91
N THR A 284 -8.00 -13.56 -23.82
CA THR A 284 -8.45 -13.66 -25.23
C THR A 284 -9.68 -14.56 -25.41
N ILE A 285 -9.91 -15.51 -24.51
CA ILE A 285 -10.98 -16.52 -24.63
C ILE A 285 -12.38 -15.89 -24.71
N PRO A 286 -12.80 -15.02 -23.76
CA PRO A 286 -14.13 -14.43 -23.82
C PRO A 286 -14.33 -13.55 -25.05
N LEU A 287 -13.27 -12.87 -25.53
CA LEU A 287 -13.32 -12.06 -26.74
C LEU A 287 -13.47 -12.91 -28.00
N LYS A 288 -12.81 -14.07 -28.08
CA LYS A 288 -13.02 -15.04 -29.16
C LYS A 288 -14.46 -15.56 -29.18
N GLN A 289 -15.02 -15.86 -28.01
CA GLN A 289 -16.40 -16.33 -27.88
C GLN A 289 -17.39 -15.25 -28.32
N ALA A 290 -17.17 -13.98 -27.94
CA ALA A 290 -17.99 -12.85 -28.37
C ALA A 290 -17.97 -12.67 -29.90
N VAL A 291 -16.77 -12.63 -30.51
CA VAL A 291 -16.62 -12.51 -31.97
C VAL A 291 -17.30 -13.67 -32.70
N ALA A 292 -17.12 -14.91 -32.23
CA ALA A 292 -17.76 -16.08 -32.84
C ALA A 292 -19.28 -16.00 -32.74
N TYR A 293 -19.81 -15.57 -31.59
CA TYR A 293 -21.23 -15.39 -31.38
C TYR A 293 -21.82 -14.31 -32.29
N ASP A 294 -21.26 -13.10 -32.27
CA ASP A 294 -21.78 -11.97 -33.07
C ASP A 294 -21.72 -12.28 -34.57
N THR A 295 -20.68 -13.00 -35.00
CA THR A 295 -20.59 -13.51 -36.38
C THR A 295 -21.76 -14.45 -36.70
N SER A 296 -22.07 -15.39 -35.80
CA SER A 296 -23.19 -16.32 -35.98
C SER A 296 -24.55 -15.60 -36.04
N VAL A 297 -24.76 -14.61 -35.17
CA VAL A 297 -25.98 -13.78 -35.13
C VAL A 297 -26.12 -12.97 -36.41
N LEU A 298 -25.03 -12.35 -36.89
CA LEU A 298 -25.04 -11.62 -38.16
C LEU A 298 -25.34 -12.52 -39.36
N GLU A 299 -24.75 -13.72 -39.41
CA GLU A 299 -25.04 -14.68 -40.46
C GLU A 299 -26.51 -15.14 -40.43
N GLU A 300 -27.05 -15.42 -39.25
CA GLU A 300 -28.44 -15.81 -39.06
C GLU A 300 -29.39 -14.67 -39.43
N LEU A 301 -29.09 -13.44 -39.04
CA LEU A 301 -29.86 -12.26 -39.43
C LEU A 301 -29.82 -12.03 -40.95
N ARG A 302 -28.71 -12.34 -41.63
CA ARG A 302 -28.61 -12.25 -43.10
C ARG A 302 -29.38 -13.35 -43.81
N LYS A 303 -29.39 -14.57 -43.26
CA LYS A 303 -30.07 -15.75 -43.83
C LYS A 303 -31.57 -15.79 -43.50
N SER A 304 -32.00 -15.10 -42.44
CA SER A 304 -33.37 -15.17 -41.94
C SER A 304 -34.39 -14.68 -42.97
N SER A 305 -35.30 -15.59 -43.34
CA SER A 305 -36.52 -15.35 -44.11
C SER A 305 -37.71 -15.19 -43.15
N ALA A 306 -38.73 -14.43 -43.56
CA ALA A 306 -39.84 -14.04 -42.70
C ALA A 306 -40.54 -15.25 -42.05
N GLY A 307 -40.30 -15.46 -40.75
CA GLY A 307 -41.04 -16.38 -39.91
C GLY A 307 -42.27 -15.74 -39.29
N SER A 308 -42.98 -16.54 -38.49
CA SER A 308 -44.17 -16.12 -37.75
C SER A 308 -43.93 -14.84 -36.95
N ALA A 309 -44.86 -13.90 -37.02
CA ALA A 309 -44.77 -12.64 -36.30
C ALA A 309 -44.83 -12.88 -34.78
N LEU A 310 -43.80 -12.43 -34.06
CA LEU A 310 -43.81 -12.36 -32.60
C LEU A 310 -44.48 -11.06 -32.15
N ASN A 311 -45.13 -11.08 -31.00
CA ASN A 311 -45.73 -9.88 -30.42
C ASN A 311 -44.63 -8.98 -29.82
N PRO A 312 -44.35 -7.78 -30.37
CA PRO A 312 -43.29 -6.91 -29.89
C PRO A 312 -43.53 -6.42 -28.45
N ALA A 313 -44.78 -6.31 -28.01
CA ALA A 313 -45.10 -5.90 -26.64
C ALA A 313 -44.69 -6.98 -25.62
N THR A 314 -44.91 -8.25 -25.95
CA THR A 314 -44.50 -9.38 -25.10
C THR A 314 -42.97 -9.45 -25.00
N VAL A 315 -42.28 -9.35 -26.13
CA VAL A 315 -40.81 -9.35 -26.17
C VAL A 315 -40.23 -8.19 -25.36
N ARG A 316 -40.78 -6.97 -25.51
CA ARG A 316 -40.35 -5.81 -24.72
C ARG A 316 -40.55 -6.03 -23.21
N SER A 317 -41.71 -6.56 -22.81
CA SER A 317 -41.99 -6.88 -21.41
C SER A 317 -40.99 -7.89 -20.84
N GLU A 318 -40.62 -8.90 -21.62
CA GLU A 318 -39.65 -9.91 -21.20
C GLU A 318 -38.23 -9.34 -21.08
N ILE A 319 -37.84 -8.44 -21.98
CA ILE A 319 -36.57 -7.69 -21.90
C ILE A 319 -36.54 -6.83 -20.64
N ASP A 320 -37.61 -6.09 -20.36
CA ASP A 320 -37.67 -5.20 -19.18
C ASP A 320 -37.68 -5.97 -17.86
N GLN A 321 -38.37 -7.12 -17.82
CA GLN A 321 -38.31 -8.04 -16.68
C GLN A 321 -36.90 -8.60 -16.49
N THR A 322 -36.25 -9.03 -17.57
CA THR A 322 -34.87 -9.54 -17.54
C THR A 322 -33.91 -8.46 -17.05
N ARG A 323 -34.04 -7.22 -17.55
CA ARG A 323 -33.24 -6.08 -17.10
C ARG A 323 -33.41 -5.81 -15.61
N THR A 324 -34.65 -5.85 -15.10
CA THR A 324 -34.94 -5.66 -13.68
C THR A 324 -34.28 -6.74 -12.83
N GLU A 325 -34.34 -8.00 -13.27
CA GLU A 325 -33.71 -9.11 -12.56
C GLU A 325 -32.18 -9.02 -12.54
N VAL A 326 -31.55 -8.69 -13.68
CA VAL A 326 -30.11 -8.43 -13.73
C VAL A 326 -29.73 -7.26 -12.82
N GLY A 327 -30.56 -6.21 -12.75
CA GLY A 327 -30.37 -5.08 -11.83
C GLY A 327 -30.38 -5.52 -10.37
N GLY A 328 -31.35 -6.35 -9.97
CA GLY A 328 -31.40 -6.93 -8.63
C GLY A 328 -30.18 -7.80 -8.31
N LEU A 329 -29.66 -8.55 -9.28
CA LEU A 329 -28.43 -9.34 -9.11
C LEU A 329 -27.18 -8.45 -8.94
N ILE A 330 -27.12 -7.31 -9.62
CA ILE A 330 -26.05 -6.30 -9.41
C ILE A 330 -26.12 -5.74 -7.98
N ASP A 331 -27.32 -5.43 -7.48
CA ASP A 331 -27.48 -4.95 -6.10
C ASP A 331 -27.02 -5.98 -5.07
N LYS A 332 -27.34 -7.26 -5.28
CA LYS A 332 -26.88 -8.36 -4.42
C LYS A 332 -25.36 -8.55 -4.51
N MET A 333 -24.77 -8.43 -5.69
CA MET A 333 -23.31 -8.42 -5.86
C MET A 333 -22.66 -7.26 -5.09
N ASN A 334 -23.25 -6.06 -5.13
CA ASN A 334 -22.76 -4.88 -4.41
C ASN A 334 -22.81 -5.07 -2.90
N GLU A 335 -23.92 -5.61 -2.40
CA GLU A 335 -24.07 -5.98 -1.00
C GLU A 335 -23.01 -7.01 -0.57
N LEU A 336 -22.81 -8.06 -1.38
CA LEU A 336 -21.78 -9.07 -1.13
C LEU A 336 -20.38 -8.48 -1.11
N PHE A 337 -20.04 -7.60 -2.05
CA PHE A 337 -18.76 -6.90 -2.05
C PHE A 337 -18.54 -6.10 -0.77
N GLN A 338 -19.56 -5.37 -0.29
CA GLN A 338 -19.48 -4.64 0.97
C GLN A 338 -19.25 -5.56 2.17
N ILE A 339 -19.90 -6.73 2.19
CA ILE A 339 -19.70 -7.75 3.24
C ILE A 339 -18.28 -8.31 3.18
N VAL A 340 -17.77 -8.68 2.00
CA VAL A 340 -16.40 -9.16 1.82
C VAL A 340 -15.40 -8.10 2.28
N SER A 341 -15.60 -6.84 1.88
CA SER A 341 -14.74 -5.73 2.26
C SER A 341 -14.74 -5.49 3.77
N ARG A 342 -15.84 -5.74 4.49
CA ARG A 342 -15.94 -5.58 5.95
C ARG A 342 -15.45 -6.79 6.74
N ASN A 343 -15.61 -8.00 6.20
CA ASN A 343 -15.25 -9.25 6.88
C ASN A 343 -13.79 -9.68 6.66
N MET A 344 -13.11 -9.09 5.67
CA MET A 344 -11.67 -9.27 5.45
C MET A 344 -10.82 -8.25 6.22
N THR A 345 -11.44 -7.34 6.98
CA THR A 345 -10.77 -6.38 7.87
C THR A 345 -10.67 -6.74 9.37
N PRO A 346 -10.97 -7.95 9.89
CA PRO A 346 -10.90 -8.21 11.34
C PRO A 346 -9.46 -8.23 11.88
N SER A 347 -8.44 -8.29 11.02
CA SER A 347 -7.02 -8.14 11.38
C SER A 347 -6.47 -6.72 11.25
N ALA A 348 -7.29 -5.75 10.80
CA ALA A 348 -6.87 -4.37 10.63
C ALA A 348 -7.00 -3.55 11.93
N GLN A 349 -6.26 -3.91 12.98
CA GLN A 349 -5.69 -2.81 13.74
C GLN A 349 -4.66 -2.19 12.81
N LEU A 350 -4.98 -1.03 12.20
CA LEU A 350 -4.04 -0.27 11.34
C LEU A 350 -2.71 0.03 12.04
N PHE A 351 -2.67 -0.14 13.36
CA PHE A 351 -1.52 -0.08 14.23
C PHE A 351 -1.52 -1.30 15.14
N THR A 352 -0.34 -1.83 15.48
CA THR A 352 -0.20 -2.81 16.57
C THR A 352 0.63 -2.18 17.67
N LEU A 353 0.27 -2.41 18.93
CA LEU A 353 1.05 -1.93 20.07
C LEU A 353 2.29 -2.83 20.22
N THR A 354 3.46 -2.31 19.89
CA THR A 354 4.75 -3.01 19.99
C THR A 354 5.24 -3.16 21.45
N GLY A 355 4.64 -2.44 22.40
CA GLY A 355 4.95 -2.57 23.82
C GLY A 355 4.01 -1.77 24.73
N PRO A 356 4.09 -1.97 26.05
CA PRO A 356 3.30 -1.19 27.00
C PRO A 356 3.72 0.29 26.96
N PRO A 357 2.77 1.24 27.08
CA PRO A 357 3.10 2.66 27.11
C PRO A 357 3.98 2.96 28.32
N THR A 358 5.07 3.69 28.09
CA THR A 358 6.02 4.06 29.15
C THR A 358 5.92 5.56 29.44
N THR A 359 5.96 5.93 30.72
CA THR A 359 6.08 7.34 31.13
C THR A 359 7.55 7.65 31.39
N ARG A 360 8.11 8.62 30.66
CA ARG A 360 9.44 9.18 30.98
C ARG A 360 9.27 10.58 31.56
N THR A 361 9.99 10.86 32.65
CA THR A 361 10.11 12.21 33.20
C THR A 361 11.38 12.84 32.65
N LEU A 362 11.22 13.72 31.65
CA LEU A 362 12.33 14.53 31.16
C LEU A 362 12.53 15.69 32.14
N ARG A 363 13.67 15.70 32.84
CA ARG A 363 14.06 16.86 33.65
C ARG A 363 14.51 17.96 32.68
N SER A 364 13.84 19.11 32.71
CA SER A 364 14.15 20.27 31.85
C SER A 364 15.54 20.86 32.11
N LEU A 365 16.16 20.54 33.24
CA LEU A 365 17.49 20.99 33.63
C LEU A 365 18.31 19.78 34.10
N SER A 366 19.48 19.56 33.49
CA SER A 366 20.42 18.55 33.96
C SER A 366 21.01 18.99 35.31
N ALA A 367 21.21 18.04 36.23
CA ALA A 367 21.82 18.34 37.53
C ALA A 367 23.18 19.04 37.38
N GLN A 368 23.91 18.71 36.31
CA GLN A 368 25.17 19.36 35.94
C GLN A 368 24.99 20.84 35.60
N ARG A 369 23.95 21.23 34.84
CA ARG A 369 23.68 22.65 34.57
C ARG A 369 23.32 23.41 35.84
N ILE A 370 22.53 22.81 36.75
CA ILE A 370 22.20 23.42 38.03
C ILE A 370 23.46 23.59 38.89
N ALA A 371 24.33 22.57 38.95
CA ALA A 371 25.60 22.66 39.66
C ALA A 371 26.51 23.76 39.08
N LEU A 372 26.58 23.88 37.75
CA LEU A 372 27.38 24.89 37.07
C LEU A 372 26.86 26.31 37.34
N TYR A 373 25.53 26.51 37.29
CA TYR A 373 24.91 27.77 37.72
C TYR A 373 25.15 28.07 39.20
N GLY A 374 25.08 27.05 40.07
CA GLY A 374 25.36 27.20 41.50
C GLY A 374 26.78 27.65 41.77
N ILE A 375 27.77 27.06 41.09
CA ILE A 375 29.18 27.47 41.18
C ILE A 375 29.35 28.90 40.68
N LEU A 376 28.74 29.26 39.55
CA LEU A 376 28.84 30.59 38.98
C LEU A 376 28.26 31.67 39.92
N VAL A 377 27.11 31.40 40.54
CA VAL A 377 26.53 32.29 41.56
C VAL A 377 27.45 32.43 42.77
N LEU A 378 28.04 31.33 43.26
CA LEU A 378 28.97 31.35 44.39
C LEU A 378 30.24 32.15 44.08
N LEU A 379 30.77 32.03 42.86
CA LEU A 379 31.96 32.72 42.39
C LEU A 379 31.74 34.24 42.26
N ILE A 380 30.51 34.68 42.00
CA ILE A 380 30.13 36.10 41.97
C ILE A 380 29.81 36.62 43.38
N ALA A 381 29.12 35.82 44.21
CA ALA A 381 28.71 36.23 45.54
C ALA A 381 29.90 36.47 46.49
N LEU A 382 30.92 35.62 46.45
CA LEU A 382 32.12 35.76 47.29
C LEU A 382 32.83 37.12 47.14
N PRO A 383 33.24 37.55 45.93
CA PRO A 383 33.89 38.85 45.76
C PRO A 383 32.93 40.01 46.06
N ALA A 384 31.63 39.89 45.74
CA ALA A 384 30.65 40.92 46.08
C ALA A 384 30.55 41.14 47.59
N VAL A 385 30.55 40.07 48.40
CA VAL A 385 30.56 40.16 49.87
C VAL A 385 31.84 40.81 50.38
N VAL A 386 33.01 40.46 49.83
CA VAL A 386 34.28 41.09 50.22
C VAL A 386 34.27 42.59 49.93
N VAL A 387 33.80 43.00 48.74
CA VAL A 387 33.68 44.42 48.38
C VAL A 387 32.69 45.15 49.30
N LEU A 388 31.56 44.53 49.63
CA LEU A 388 30.58 45.11 50.56
C LEU A 388 31.16 45.29 51.96
N CYS A 389 31.92 44.31 52.47
CA CYS A 389 32.60 44.39 53.75
C CYS A 389 33.66 45.51 53.77
N LEU A 390 34.42 45.67 52.69
CA LEU A 390 35.42 46.75 52.56
C LEU A 390 34.76 48.13 52.50
N LEU A 391 33.67 48.26 51.73
CA LEU A 391 32.88 49.49 51.68
C LEU A 391 32.30 49.83 53.05
N HIS A 392 31.72 48.85 53.75
CA HIS A 392 31.16 49.06 55.09
C HIS A 392 32.23 49.48 56.09
N ASN A 393 33.42 48.86 56.06
CA ASN A 393 34.51 49.24 56.95
C ASN A 393 35.01 50.66 56.67
N ARG A 394 35.12 51.04 55.39
CA ARG A 394 35.52 52.40 55.00
C ARG A 394 34.51 53.46 55.45
N VAL A 395 33.21 53.22 55.28
CA VAL A 395 32.17 54.12 55.77
C VAL A 395 32.28 54.30 57.28
N ARG A 396 32.55 53.22 58.02
CA ARG A 396 32.73 53.29 59.47
C ARG A 396 33.97 54.07 59.90
N GLU A 397 35.05 54.01 59.12
CA GLU A 397 36.26 54.83 59.35
C GLU A 397 35.98 56.32 59.07
N GLU A 398 35.22 56.64 58.03
CA GLU A 398 34.81 58.01 57.71
C GLU A 398 33.89 58.58 58.80
N GLU A 399 32.89 57.81 59.29
CA GLU A 399 32.03 58.21 60.42
C GLU A 399 32.84 58.48 61.70
N ALA A 400 33.80 57.60 62.04
CA ALA A 400 34.66 57.81 63.21
C ALA A 400 35.54 59.06 63.07
N ALA A 401 36.07 59.33 61.87
CA ALA A 401 36.89 60.52 61.61
C ALA A 401 36.06 61.82 61.74
N GLU A 402 34.81 61.82 61.30
CA GLU A 402 33.89 62.95 61.49
C GLU A 402 33.60 63.22 62.97
N GLU A 403 33.43 62.17 63.78
CA GLU A 403 33.23 62.32 65.24
C GLU A 403 34.45 62.99 65.92
N TYR A 404 35.67 62.63 65.54
CA TYR A 404 36.90 63.29 66.04
C TYR A 404 36.96 64.77 65.65
N GLN A 405 36.65 65.11 64.38
CA GLN A 405 36.63 66.50 63.93
C GLN A 405 35.56 67.33 64.65
N GLN A 406 34.40 66.73 64.95
CA GLN A 406 33.36 67.40 65.75
C GLN A 406 33.82 67.64 67.19
N GLN A 407 34.56 66.72 67.79
CA GLN A 407 35.15 66.91 69.13
C GLN A 407 36.21 68.03 69.13
N GLU A 408 37.11 68.06 68.15
CA GLU A 408 38.09 69.16 68.01
C GLU A 408 37.41 70.52 67.81
N ARG A 409 36.37 70.60 66.97
CA ARG A 409 35.60 71.84 66.81
C ARG A 409 34.93 72.31 68.10
N LYS A 410 34.39 71.37 68.90
CA LYS A 410 33.81 71.69 70.22
C LYS A 410 34.88 72.23 71.16
N LEU A 411 36.07 71.63 71.20
CA LEU A 411 37.19 72.09 72.04
C LEU A 411 37.72 73.47 71.58
N ALA A 412 37.84 73.70 70.27
CA ALA A 412 38.25 74.99 69.73
C ALA A 412 37.23 76.10 70.03
N SER A 413 35.93 75.80 69.96
CA SER A 413 34.87 76.77 70.31
C SER A 413 34.83 77.13 71.80
N ALA A 414 35.31 76.25 72.67
CA ALA A 414 35.38 76.48 74.10
C ALA A 414 36.55 77.39 74.52
N GLN A 415 37.59 77.55 73.69
CA GLN A 415 38.76 78.40 73.97
C GLN A 415 38.59 79.86 73.51
N THR A 416 37.53 80.19 72.76
CA THR A 416 37.26 81.53 72.20
C THR A 416 36.20 82.35 72.96
N LEU A 417 35.90 82.01 74.21
CA LEU A 417 35.04 82.82 75.08
C LEU A 417 35.90 83.70 76.00
N PRO A 418 35.93 85.04 75.80
CA PRO A 418 36.65 85.97 76.67
C PRO A 418 35.99 86.17 78.04
#